data_AF-A0A1B6HAE4-F1
#
_entry.id   AF-A0A1B6HAE4-F1
#
_cell.length_a   1.000
_cell.length_b   1.000
_cell.length_c   1.000
_cell.angle_alpha   90.00
_cell.angle_beta   90.00
_cell.angle_gamma   90.00
#
_symmetry.space_group_name_H-M   'P 1'
#
loop_
_entity.id
_entity.type
_entity.pdbx_description
1 polymer ?
#
loop_
_entity_poly.entity_id
_entity_poly.type
_entity_poly.pdbx_seq_one_letter_code
_entity_poly.pdbx_strand_id
1 'polypeptide(L)'
;LGRNDLDLQVTPLKGWIRPHSSVTICLQLIPLRVGELSSEIWITTDLSQNRIQVSGEACKRSLMALHPNSTSDFTLVEFPTTFYGCRRYQTVIIYNMAASSSAFVVLVDYGNKQHIPIREAQKGKNKQIKMFHVDTEEGRIRPFEGRIITIWFQPIAPEERTTG
;
A
#
# COMPACT_ATOMS: atom_id res chain seq x y z
N LEU A 1 -11.93 25.66 -28.19
CA LEU A 1 -11.27 25.29 -26.91
C LEU A 1 -11.77 23.90 -26.55
N GLY A 2 -11.04 22.86 -26.97
CA GLY A 2 -11.45 21.46 -26.78
C GLY A 2 -11.21 21.02 -25.34
N ARG A 3 -12.03 20.07 -24.87
CA ARG A 3 -11.89 19.43 -23.55
C ARG A 3 -10.45 18.90 -23.39
N ASN A 4 -9.72 19.47 -22.43
CA ASN A 4 -8.51 18.84 -21.92
C ASN A 4 -8.97 17.67 -21.05
N ASP A 5 -9.04 16.48 -21.65
CA ASP A 5 -9.33 15.25 -20.89
C ASP A 5 -8.12 14.80 -20.03
N LEU A 6 -7.03 15.59 -20.04
CA LEU A 6 -5.85 15.49 -19.19
C LEU A 6 -5.51 16.87 -18.61
N ASP A 7 -5.46 17.00 -17.28
CA ASP A 7 -4.94 18.20 -16.59
C ASP A 7 -3.40 18.23 -16.66
N LEU A 8 -2.86 18.31 -17.88
CA LEU A 8 -1.44 18.55 -18.11
C LEU A 8 -1.20 20.06 -18.14
N GLN A 9 -0.57 20.59 -17.10
CA GLN A 9 -0.16 21.98 -17.02
C GLN A 9 1.29 22.13 -17.50
N VAL A 10 1.52 23.10 -18.38
CA VAL A 10 2.82 23.38 -18.99
C VAL A 10 3.25 24.80 -18.61
N THR A 11 4.45 24.96 -18.04
CA THR A 11 4.98 26.27 -17.66
C THR A 11 6.47 26.40 -18.01
N PRO A 12 6.90 27.47 -18.71
CA PRO A 12 6.09 28.53 -19.29
C PRO A 12 5.40 28.10 -20.60
N LEU A 13 4.23 28.67 -20.90
CA LEU A 13 3.51 28.42 -22.18
C LEU A 13 4.11 29.19 -23.37
N LYS A 14 4.81 30.30 -23.09
CA LYS A 14 5.48 31.16 -24.08
C LYS A 14 6.73 31.76 -23.46
N GLY A 15 7.75 31.99 -24.26
CA GLY A 15 9.02 32.55 -23.81
C GLY A 15 9.96 32.81 -24.97
N TRP A 16 11.10 33.40 -24.66
CA TRP A 16 12.16 33.72 -25.64
C TRP A 16 13.41 32.96 -25.22
N ILE A 17 14.05 32.29 -26.18
CA ILE A 17 15.30 31.57 -25.97
C ILE A 17 16.41 32.37 -26.65
N ARG A 18 17.41 32.80 -25.88
CA ARG A 18 18.56 33.53 -26.43
C ARG A 18 19.52 32.56 -27.11
N PRO A 19 20.34 33.01 -28.08
CA PRO A 19 21.42 32.21 -28.63
C PRO A 19 22.29 31.62 -27.51
N HIS A 20 22.65 30.35 -27.65
CA HIS A 20 23.46 29.61 -26.66
C HIS A 20 22.86 29.56 -25.24
N SER A 21 21.53 29.62 -25.11
CA SER A 21 20.83 29.46 -23.83
C SER A 21 19.83 28.31 -23.85
N SER A 22 19.42 27.88 -22.65
CA SER A 22 18.42 26.85 -22.44
C SER A 22 17.28 27.38 -21.57
N VAL A 23 16.05 26.93 -21.83
CA VAL A 23 14.89 27.18 -20.99
C VAL A 23 14.32 25.84 -20.53
N THR A 24 14.06 25.70 -19.24
CA THR A 24 13.40 24.51 -18.67
C THR A 24 11.89 24.69 -18.75
N ILE A 25 11.22 23.73 -19.40
CA ILE A 25 9.75 23.66 -19.42
C ILE A 25 9.32 22.64 -18.37
N CYS A 26 8.48 23.07 -17.43
CA CYS A 26 7.90 22.22 -16.40
C CYS A 26 6.56 21.66 -16.89
N LEU A 27 6.39 20.34 -16.72
CA LEU A 27 5.16 19.61 -17.01
C LEU A 27 4.60 19.07 -15.71
N GLN A 28 3.35 19.40 -15.40
CA GLN A 28 2.63 18.91 -14.23
C GLN A 28 1.39 18.15 -14.69
N LEU A 29 1.28 16.89 -14.30
CA LEU A 29 0.15 16.03 -14.62
C LEU A 29 -0.73 15.86 -13.38
N ILE A 30 -2.00 16.24 -13.46
CA ILE A 30 -2.98 16.04 -12.39
C ILE A 30 -4.00 14.99 -12.86
N PRO A 31 -3.84 13.72 -12.47
CA PRO A 31 -4.73 12.67 -12.97
C PRO A 31 -6.10 12.73 -12.28
N LEU A 32 -7.17 12.85 -13.07
CA LEU A 32 -8.55 12.76 -12.57
C LEU A 32 -9.07 11.31 -12.47
N ARG A 33 -8.41 10.37 -13.15
CA ARG A 33 -8.77 8.95 -13.20
C ARG A 33 -7.52 8.08 -13.11
N VAL A 34 -7.72 6.85 -12.65
CA VAL A 34 -6.70 5.80 -12.60
C VAL A 34 -6.54 5.20 -14.00
N GLY A 35 -5.31 4.84 -14.37
CA GLY A 35 -4.98 4.18 -15.62
C GLY A 35 -3.90 4.89 -16.42
N GLU A 36 -3.70 4.44 -17.65
CA GLU A 36 -2.76 5.03 -18.59
C GLU A 36 -3.26 6.40 -19.06
N LEU A 37 -2.35 7.36 -19.03
CA LEU A 37 -2.55 8.73 -19.46
C LEU A 37 -1.54 9.01 -20.56
N SER A 38 -2.04 9.45 -21.71
CA SER A 38 -1.22 9.82 -22.85
C SER A 38 -1.70 11.14 -23.40
N SER A 39 -0.78 12.09 -23.53
CA SER A 39 -1.02 13.43 -24.05
C SER A 39 0.13 13.85 -24.93
N GLU A 40 -0.05 14.94 -25.66
CA GLU A 40 1.00 15.54 -26.47
C GLU A 40 1.09 17.03 -26.20
N ILE A 41 2.32 17.51 -26.14
CA ILE A 41 2.63 18.94 -26.12
C ILE A 41 3.35 19.31 -27.41
N TRP A 42 3.12 20.54 -27.83
CA TRP A 42 3.70 21.10 -29.04
C TRP A 42 4.61 22.26 -28.66
N ILE A 43 5.88 22.17 -29.07
CA ILE A 43 6.84 23.27 -28.97
C ILE A 43 6.92 23.90 -30.35
N THR A 44 6.30 25.07 -30.48
CA THR A 44 6.31 25.85 -31.71
C THR A 44 7.29 27.01 -31.59
N THR A 45 8.12 27.16 -32.61
CA THR A 45 9.05 28.28 -32.83
C THR A 45 8.76 28.87 -34.20
N ASP A 46 9.34 30.02 -34.51
CA ASP A 46 9.18 30.65 -35.84
C ASP A 46 9.73 29.78 -36.98
N LEU A 47 10.63 28.83 -36.67
CA LEU A 47 11.33 28.00 -37.66
C LEU A 47 10.85 26.55 -37.68
N SER A 48 10.25 26.05 -36.60
CA SER A 48 9.91 24.63 -36.46
C SER A 48 8.79 24.39 -35.46
N GLN A 49 8.12 23.25 -35.62
CA GLN A 49 7.13 22.75 -34.69
C GLN A 49 7.51 21.32 -34.31
N ASN A 50 7.84 21.11 -33.04
CA ASN A 50 8.23 19.82 -32.50
C ASN A 50 7.11 19.28 -31.61
N ARG A 51 6.80 18.00 -31.76
CA ARG A 51 5.80 17.31 -30.96
C ARG A 51 6.48 16.41 -29.94
N ILE A 52 6.07 16.53 -28.68
CA ILE A 52 6.56 15.70 -27.59
C ILE A 52 5.38 14.92 -27.03
N GLN A 53 5.48 13.59 -27.08
CA GLN A 53 4.51 12.70 -26.44
C GLN A 53 4.84 12.59 -24.96
N VAL A 54 3.82 12.69 -24.13
CA VAL A 54 3.89 12.59 -22.66
C VAL A 54 2.97 11.47 -22.24
N SER A 55 3.55 10.38 -21.73
CA SER A 55 2.81 9.26 -21.17
C SER A 55 3.14 9.05 -19.70
N GLY A 56 2.15 8.58 -18.94
CA GLY A 56 2.29 8.24 -17.53
C GLY A 56 1.15 7.35 -17.08
N GLU A 57 1.33 6.66 -15.95
CA GLU A 57 0.29 5.84 -15.35
C GLU A 57 -0.16 6.48 -14.03
N ALA A 58 -1.46 6.74 -13.92
CA ALA A 58 -2.07 7.19 -12.69
C ALA A 58 -2.52 5.98 -11.87
N CYS A 59 -1.83 5.71 -10.76
CA CYS A 59 -2.21 4.62 -9.86
C CYS A 59 -3.00 5.18 -8.65
N LYS A 60 -4.10 4.52 -8.29
CA LYS A 60 -4.76 4.79 -7.00
C LYS A 60 -3.85 4.33 -5.87
N ARG A 61 -3.62 5.18 -4.88
CA ARG A 61 -2.94 4.76 -3.66
C ARG A 61 -3.83 3.81 -2.88
N SER A 62 -3.45 2.54 -2.81
CA SER A 62 -4.12 1.53 -1.98
C SER A 62 -3.15 0.44 -1.56
N LEU A 63 -3.47 -0.20 -0.44
CA LEU A 63 -2.92 -1.50 -0.06
C LEU A 63 -3.96 -2.56 -0.39
N MET A 64 -3.52 -3.69 -0.92
CA MET A 64 -4.37 -4.82 -1.25
C MET A 64 -3.89 -6.04 -0.47
N ALA A 65 -4.82 -6.74 0.20
CA ALA A 65 -4.54 -8.04 0.77
C ALA A 65 -4.81 -9.12 -0.27
N LEU A 66 -3.83 -9.98 -0.51
CA LEU A 66 -3.97 -11.17 -1.35
C LEU A 66 -4.07 -12.39 -0.44
N HIS A 67 -5.28 -12.90 -0.29
CA HIS A 67 -5.61 -14.12 0.43
C HIS A 67 -6.93 -14.70 -0.14
N PRO A 68 -7.14 -16.03 -0.13
CA PRO A 68 -8.37 -16.63 -0.69
C PRO A 68 -9.67 -16.08 -0.11
N ASN A 69 -9.62 -15.64 1.16
CA ASN A 69 -10.77 -15.09 1.89
C ASN A 69 -10.68 -13.56 2.07
N SER A 70 -10.06 -12.87 1.11
CA SER A 70 -10.03 -11.40 1.07
C SER A 70 -11.27 -10.85 0.37
N THR A 71 -11.92 -9.87 1.00
CA THR A 71 -12.83 -8.92 0.37
C THR A 71 -12.07 -7.64 0.02
N SER A 72 -12.77 -6.59 -0.43
CA SER A 72 -12.14 -5.30 -0.75
C SER A 72 -11.49 -4.62 0.47
N ASP A 73 -12.06 -4.80 1.66
CA ASP A 73 -11.76 -4.05 2.88
C ASP A 73 -11.44 -4.94 4.09
N PHE A 74 -11.67 -6.25 3.98
CA PHE A 74 -11.49 -7.20 5.05
C PHE A 74 -10.81 -8.48 4.55
N THR A 75 -10.09 -9.19 5.41
CA THR A 75 -9.51 -10.49 5.08
C THR A 75 -9.67 -11.43 6.26
N LEU A 76 -10.36 -12.55 6.04
CA LEU A 76 -10.55 -13.57 7.07
C LEU A 76 -9.41 -14.59 7.02
N VAL A 77 -8.61 -14.65 8.08
CA VAL A 77 -7.60 -15.70 8.25
C VAL A 77 -8.10 -16.70 9.28
N GLU A 78 -8.52 -17.87 8.80
CA GLU A 78 -9.04 -18.93 9.65
C GLU A 78 -7.97 -19.99 9.95
N PHE A 79 -7.92 -20.42 11.21
CA PHE A 79 -7.06 -21.50 11.66
C PHE A 79 -7.90 -22.72 12.00
N PRO A 80 -7.64 -23.89 11.37
CA PRO A 80 -8.33 -25.12 11.73
C PRO A 80 -7.95 -25.57 13.15
N THR A 81 -8.73 -26.50 13.70
CA THR A 81 -8.47 -27.12 15.01
C THR A 81 -7.01 -27.56 15.12
N THR A 82 -6.33 -27.01 16.12
CA THR A 82 -4.90 -27.24 16.37
C THR A 82 -4.74 -27.82 17.77
N PHE A 83 -3.94 -28.89 17.91
CA PHE A 83 -3.67 -29.53 19.19
C PHE A 83 -2.65 -28.72 20.02
N TYR A 84 -2.69 -28.88 21.34
CA TYR A 84 -1.69 -28.29 22.23
C TYR A 84 -0.28 -28.78 21.89
N GLY A 85 0.69 -27.86 21.96
CA GLY A 85 2.08 -28.12 21.55
C GLY A 85 2.34 -28.00 20.04
N CYS A 86 1.29 -27.95 19.22
CA CYS A 86 1.41 -27.72 17.78
C CYS A 86 1.27 -26.24 17.41
N ARG A 87 1.80 -25.87 16.24
CA ARG A 87 1.62 -24.55 15.62
C ARG A 87 0.99 -24.69 14.25
N ARG A 88 0.10 -23.77 13.91
CA ARG A 88 -0.47 -23.65 12.57
C ARG A 88 -0.13 -22.28 12.01
N TYR A 89 0.27 -22.23 10.74
CA TYR A 89 0.68 -21.01 10.06
C TYR A 89 -0.31 -20.68 8.95
N GLN A 90 -0.58 -19.39 8.79
CA GLN A 90 -1.31 -18.82 7.66
C GLN A 90 -0.57 -17.58 7.18
N THR A 91 -0.66 -17.29 5.89
CA THR A 91 0.04 -16.17 5.28
C THR A 91 -0.93 -15.26 4.54
N VAL A 92 -0.76 -13.96 4.69
CA VAL A 92 -1.43 -12.94 3.87
C VAL A 92 -0.36 -12.12 3.19
N ILE A 93 -0.55 -11.79 1.91
CA ILE A 93 0.35 -10.86 1.21
C ILE A 93 -0.30 -9.49 1.21
N ILE A 94 0.41 -8.49 1.72
CA ILE A 94 0.01 -7.08 1.59
C ILE A 94 0.79 -6.47 0.43
N TYR A 95 0.07 -6.08 -0.62
CA TYR A 95 0.63 -5.49 -1.82
C TYR A 95 0.38 -3.99 -1.87
N ASN A 96 1.43 -3.21 -2.12
CA ASN A 96 1.33 -1.76 -2.25
C ASN A 96 1.10 -1.36 -3.71
N MET A 97 -0.13 -0.96 -4.04
CA MET A 97 -0.49 -0.47 -5.38
C MET A 97 -0.06 0.99 -5.62
N ALA A 98 0.51 1.65 -4.61
CA ALA A 98 0.96 3.04 -4.76
C ALA A 98 2.37 3.13 -5.37
N ALA A 99 2.58 4.19 -6.16
CA ALA A 99 3.90 4.61 -6.63
C ALA A 99 4.82 5.17 -5.51
N SER A 100 4.36 5.17 -4.25
CA SER A 100 5.09 5.65 -3.08
C SER A 100 5.18 4.57 -2.01
N SER A 101 6.27 4.58 -1.22
CA SER A 101 6.41 3.68 -0.08
C SER A 101 5.32 3.91 0.97
N SER A 102 4.84 2.82 1.57
CA SER A 102 3.86 2.82 2.66
C SER A 102 4.48 2.20 3.91
N ALA A 103 4.15 2.74 5.09
CA ALA A 103 4.51 2.14 6.37
C ALA A 103 3.32 1.40 6.96
N PHE A 104 3.57 0.35 7.74
CA PHE A 104 2.52 -0.38 8.45
C PHE A 104 2.95 -0.75 9.86
N VAL A 105 1.94 -0.96 10.70
CA VAL A 105 2.03 -1.51 12.06
C VAL A 105 0.86 -2.47 12.26
N VAL A 106 1.11 -3.58 12.96
CA VAL A 106 0.12 -4.60 13.29
C VAL A 106 -0.52 -4.26 14.62
N LEU A 107 -1.83 -4.06 14.58
CA LEU A 107 -2.65 -3.71 15.73
C LEU A 107 -3.61 -4.86 16.06
N VAL A 108 -4.04 -4.90 17.31
CA VAL A 108 -4.99 -5.87 17.82
C VAL A 108 -6.22 -5.14 18.34
N ASP A 109 -7.37 -5.55 17.84
CA ASP A 109 -8.69 -5.21 18.38
C ASP A 109 -9.23 -6.40 19.17
N TYR A 110 -9.55 -6.18 20.45
CA TYR A 110 -10.09 -7.23 21.31
C TYR A 110 -10.99 -6.67 22.42
N GLY A 111 -12.22 -7.18 22.50
CA GLY A 111 -13.21 -6.72 23.47
C GLY A 111 -13.46 -5.21 23.32
N ASN A 112 -13.29 -4.45 24.40
CA ASN A 112 -13.48 -2.99 24.41
C ASN A 112 -12.19 -2.20 24.10
N LYS A 113 -11.08 -2.88 23.80
CA LYS A 113 -9.81 -2.22 23.48
C LYS A 113 -9.56 -2.31 21.98
N GLN A 114 -9.40 -1.15 21.35
CA GLN A 114 -9.10 -1.03 19.93
C GLN A 114 -7.67 -0.54 19.72
N HIS A 115 -7.07 -0.98 18.62
CA HIS A 115 -5.85 -0.45 18.02
C HIS A 115 -4.63 -0.48 18.94
N ILE A 116 -4.41 -1.58 19.66
CA ILE A 116 -3.21 -1.77 20.49
C ILE A 116 -2.12 -2.46 19.66
N PRO A 117 -0.87 -1.97 19.63
CA PRO A 117 0.23 -2.68 18.98
C PRO A 117 0.32 -4.13 19.46
N ILE A 118 0.45 -5.08 18.53
CA ILE A 118 0.46 -6.52 18.88
C ILE A 118 1.52 -6.85 19.93
N ARG A 119 2.68 -6.19 19.87
CA ARG A 119 3.78 -6.31 20.83
C ARG A 119 3.38 -5.95 22.26
N GLU A 120 2.52 -4.96 22.43
CA GLU A 120 1.99 -4.55 23.73
C GLU A 120 0.87 -5.48 24.18
N ALA A 121 -0.01 -5.86 23.27
CA ALA A 121 -1.12 -6.78 23.54
C ALA A 121 -0.61 -8.15 24.03
N GLN A 122 0.47 -8.66 23.46
CA GLN A 122 1.12 -9.92 23.85
C GLN A 122 1.78 -9.88 25.24
N LYS A 123 2.20 -8.70 25.73
CA LYS A 123 2.72 -8.54 27.11
C LYS A 123 1.62 -8.62 28.17
N GLY A 124 0.36 -8.47 27.78
CA GLY A 124 -0.79 -8.49 28.68
C GLY A 124 -1.07 -9.87 29.31
N LYS A 125 -2.18 -9.96 30.05
CA LYS A 125 -2.64 -11.23 30.67
C LYS A 125 -3.60 -12.05 29.79
N ASN A 126 -3.99 -11.52 28.62
CA ASN A 126 -4.98 -12.19 27.78
C ASN A 126 -4.37 -13.41 27.07
N LYS A 127 -4.80 -14.61 27.49
CA LYS A 127 -4.33 -15.88 26.90
C LYS A 127 -4.74 -16.03 25.43
N GLN A 128 -5.87 -15.49 24.99
CA GLN A 128 -6.34 -15.62 23.60
C GLN A 128 -5.40 -14.90 22.64
N ILE A 129 -4.99 -13.66 22.96
CA ILE A 129 -4.04 -12.90 22.13
C ILE A 129 -2.68 -13.59 22.10
N LYS A 130 -2.23 -14.17 23.22
CA LYS A 130 -0.96 -14.90 23.31
C LYS A 130 -0.91 -16.17 22.47
N MET A 131 -2.06 -16.67 22.00
CA MET A 131 -2.09 -17.80 21.06
C MET A 131 -1.75 -17.37 19.64
N PHE A 132 -1.78 -16.07 19.33
CA PHE A 132 -1.49 -15.54 18.00
C PHE A 132 -0.18 -14.76 17.97
N HIS A 133 0.56 -14.95 16.89
CA HIS A 133 1.81 -14.25 16.66
C HIS A 133 1.93 -13.88 15.19
N VAL A 134 2.70 -12.84 14.91
CA VAL A 134 2.94 -12.31 13.57
C VAL A 134 4.44 -12.13 13.39
N ASP A 135 4.98 -12.56 12.25
CA ASP A 135 6.41 -12.46 11.95
C ASP A 135 6.91 -11.02 11.84
N THR A 136 6.08 -10.13 11.29
CA THR A 136 6.40 -8.74 11.00
C THR A 136 5.36 -7.83 11.63
N GLU A 137 5.69 -7.26 12.79
CA GLU A 137 4.77 -6.39 13.54
C GLU A 137 4.73 -4.95 13.00
N GLU A 138 5.78 -4.51 12.30
CA GLU A 138 5.87 -3.19 11.68
C GLU A 138 6.85 -3.20 10.51
N GLY A 139 6.73 -2.23 9.62
CA GLY A 139 7.68 -2.11 8.52
C GLY A 139 7.31 -1.10 7.45
N ARG A 140 8.04 -1.20 6.34
CA ARG A 140 7.80 -0.43 5.11
C ARG A 140 7.62 -1.38 3.93
N ILE A 141 6.70 -1.02 3.05
CA ILE A 141 6.42 -1.68 1.78
C ILE A 141 6.73 -0.67 0.68
N ARG A 142 7.67 -0.97 -0.19
CA ARG A 142 8.09 -0.12 -1.32
C ARG A 142 6.97 -0.02 -2.36
N PRO A 143 7.07 0.92 -3.32
CA PRO A 143 6.13 0.97 -4.43
C PRO A 143 6.05 -0.37 -5.16
N PHE A 144 4.83 -0.85 -5.41
CA PHE A 144 4.57 -2.08 -6.15
C PHE A 144 5.24 -3.34 -5.56
N GLU A 145 5.48 -3.32 -4.25
CA GLU A 145 6.02 -4.45 -3.50
C GLU A 145 4.89 -5.23 -2.81
N GLY A 146 4.94 -6.55 -2.91
CA GLY A 146 4.17 -7.48 -2.08
C GLY A 146 5.00 -7.93 -0.90
N ARG A 147 4.44 -7.85 0.31
CA ARG A 147 5.09 -8.33 1.53
C ARG A 147 4.27 -9.42 2.18
N ILE A 148 4.92 -10.56 2.43
CA ILE A 148 4.32 -11.70 3.13
C ILE A 148 4.26 -11.36 4.62
N ILE A 149 3.09 -11.55 5.21
CA ILE A 149 2.85 -11.50 6.65
C ILE A 149 2.42 -12.90 7.08
N THR A 150 3.23 -13.55 7.90
CA THR A 150 2.93 -14.87 8.45
C THR A 150 2.34 -14.73 9.83
N ILE A 151 1.15 -15.28 10.01
CA ILE A 151 0.44 -15.37 11.28
C ILE A 151 0.51 -16.82 11.74
N TRP A 152 0.89 -17.07 12.99
CA TRP A 152 0.80 -18.40 13.57
C TRP A 152 -0.07 -18.47 14.81
N PHE A 153 -0.85 -19.54 14.86
CA PHE A 153 -1.70 -19.91 15.98
C PHE A 153 -1.04 -21.05 16.75
N GLN A 154 -0.89 -20.87 18.06
CA GLN A 154 -0.39 -21.86 19.00
C GLN A 154 -1.32 -21.90 20.22
N PRO A 155 -2.19 -22.91 20.34
CA PRO A 155 -3.07 -23.03 21.49
C PRO A 155 -2.26 -23.30 22.76
N ILE A 156 -2.61 -22.59 23.83
CA ILE A 156 -2.00 -22.73 25.16
C ILE A 156 -2.90 -23.65 25.98
N ALA A 157 -2.32 -24.69 26.58
CA ALA A 157 -3.05 -25.62 27.43
C ALA A 157 -3.73 -24.88 28.60
N PRO A 158 -4.98 -25.26 28.96
CA PRO A 158 -5.58 -24.77 30.19
C PRO A 158 -4.72 -25.20 31.37
N GLU A 159 -4.52 -24.32 32.34
CA GLU A 159 -3.85 -24.68 33.60
C GLU A 159 -4.71 -25.75 34.27
N GLU A 160 -4.10 -26.89 34.63
CA GLU A 160 -4.76 -27.88 35.47
C GLU A 160 -5.22 -27.19 36.75
N ARG A 161 -6.54 -27.19 36.99
CA ARG A 161 -7.05 -26.84 38.31
C ARG A 161 -6.61 -27.95 39.24
N THR A 162 -5.51 -27.76 39.97
CA THR A 162 -5.27 -28.51 41.20
C THR A 162 -6.44 -28.20 42.14
N THR A 163 -7.44 -29.06 42.14
CA THR A 163 -8.46 -29.12 43.18
C THR A 163 -7.75 -29.52 44.46
N GLY A 164 -7.53 -28.55 45.34
CA GLY A 164 -7.23 -28.78 46.75
C GLY A 164 -8.49 -29.11 47.52
#